data_AF-C3YR64-F1
#
_entry.id   AF-C3YR64-F1
#
_cell.length_a   1.000
_cell.length_b   1.000
_cell.length_c   1.000
_cell.angle_alpha   90.00
_cell.angle_beta   90.00
_cell.angle_gamma   90.00
#
_symmetry.space_group_name_H-M   'P 1'
#
loop_
_entity.id
_entity.type
_entity.pdbx_description
1 polymer ?
#
loop_
_entity_poly.entity_id
_entity_poly.type
_entity_poly.pdbx_seq_one_letter_code
_entity_poly.pdbx_strand_id
1 'polypeptide(L)'
;MKIYFDTYEVFFEENLPKLYALFQKWKVTPDLYLIDWIFTLYSKSLPLDVASRVWDVFCRDGEEFLFRTALGILLHYEDILVNMDFIQIVQFLTKLPEVISDDKLFQSIAAINMQAKNKKFKEVCTELLVCMS
;
A
#
# COMPACT_ATOMS: atom_id res chain seq x y z
N MET A 1 -8.19 -12.22 4.60
CA MET A 1 -6.99 -11.45 4.20
C MET A 1 -6.62 -11.63 2.74
N LYS A 2 -6.55 -12.87 2.21
CA LYS A 2 -6.15 -13.13 0.81
C LYS A 2 -6.84 -12.23 -0.24
N ILE A 3 -8.16 -12.10 -0.16
CA ILE A 3 -8.94 -11.22 -1.05
C ILE A 3 -8.44 -9.76 -1.07
N TYR A 4 -8.05 -9.23 0.08
CA TYR A 4 -7.54 -7.87 0.19
C TYR A 4 -6.15 -7.74 -0.42
N PHE A 5 -5.32 -8.79 -0.34
CA PHE A 5 -4.03 -8.83 -1.05
C PHE A 5 -4.24 -8.89 -2.56
N ASP A 6 -5.09 -9.80 -3.04
CA ASP A 6 -5.38 -9.93 -4.46
C ASP A 6 -5.96 -8.60 -5.02
N THR A 7 -6.87 -7.96 -4.28
CA THR A 7 -7.40 -6.63 -4.64
C THR A 7 -6.30 -5.58 -4.65
N TYR A 8 -5.47 -5.53 -3.61
CA TYR A 8 -4.37 -4.59 -3.50
C TYR A 8 -3.37 -4.73 -4.66
N GLU A 9 -3.05 -5.96 -5.08
CA GLU A 9 -2.14 -6.18 -6.21
C GLU A 9 -2.68 -5.62 -7.52
N VAL A 10 -4.00 -5.66 -7.77
CA VAL A 10 -4.62 -5.00 -8.93
C VAL A 10 -4.32 -3.49 -8.92
N PHE A 11 -4.53 -2.82 -7.78
CA PHE A 11 -4.27 -1.39 -7.69
C PHE A 11 -2.77 -1.06 -7.67
N PHE A 12 -1.93 -1.97 -7.16
CA PHE A 12 -0.48 -1.81 -7.19
C PHE A 12 0.06 -1.87 -8.63
N GLU A 13 -0.37 -2.85 -9.42
CA GLU A 13 0.00 -2.95 -10.83
C GLU A 13 -0.44 -1.73 -11.63
N GLU A 14 -1.67 -1.26 -11.42
CA GLU A 14 -2.23 -0.10 -12.14
C GLU A 14 -1.52 1.22 -11.78
N ASN A 15 -1.16 1.43 -10.50
CA ASN A 15 -0.54 2.69 -10.07
C ASN A 15 0.98 2.71 -10.22
N LEU A 16 1.66 1.59 -10.01
CA LEU A 16 3.13 1.50 -9.94
C LEU A 16 3.66 0.30 -10.75
N PRO A 17 3.38 0.21 -12.06
CA PRO A 17 3.66 -1.00 -12.85
C PRO A 17 5.14 -1.40 -12.86
N LYS A 18 6.06 -0.43 -12.84
CA LYS A 18 7.50 -0.68 -12.78
C LYS A 18 7.91 -1.33 -11.46
N LEU A 19 7.46 -0.76 -10.34
CA LEU A 19 7.76 -1.28 -9.01
C LEU A 19 7.06 -2.63 -8.76
N TYR A 20 5.82 -2.78 -9.23
CA TYR A 20 5.08 -4.03 -9.19
C TYR A 20 5.84 -5.16 -9.91
N ALA A 21 6.30 -4.92 -11.15
CA ALA A 21 7.10 -5.91 -11.89
C ALA A 21 8.39 -6.30 -11.15
N LEU A 22 9.03 -5.36 -10.44
CA LEU A 22 10.19 -5.65 -9.60
C LEU A 22 9.82 -6.53 -8.39
N PHE A 23 8.70 -6.25 -7.73
CA PHE A 23 8.22 -7.06 -6.61
C PHE A 23 7.88 -8.48 -7.07
N GLN A 24 7.26 -8.64 -8.24
CA GLN A 24 7.03 -9.96 -8.85
C GLN A 24 8.34 -10.68 -9.16
N LYS A 25 9.34 -9.99 -9.72
CA LYS A 25 10.68 -10.55 -10.00
C LYS A 25 11.36 -11.06 -8.72
N TRP A 26 11.30 -10.27 -7.64
CA TRP A 26 11.91 -10.62 -6.37
C TRP A 26 11.03 -11.49 -5.47
N LYS A 27 9.79 -11.77 -5.87
CA LYS A 27 8.78 -12.48 -5.07
C LYS A 27 8.52 -11.80 -3.72
N VAL A 28 8.51 -10.47 -3.71
CA VAL A 28 8.09 -9.68 -2.55
C VAL A 28 6.57 -9.65 -2.54
N THR A 29 5.96 -10.49 -1.71
CA THR A 29 4.51 -10.60 -1.59
C THR A 29 3.95 -9.65 -0.51
N PRO A 30 2.70 -9.17 -0.65
CA PRO A 30 2.12 -8.21 0.29
C PRO A 30 2.11 -8.64 1.75
N ASP A 31 2.02 -9.95 2.05
CA ASP A 31 2.02 -10.46 3.42
C ASP A 31 3.29 -10.10 4.21
N LEU A 32 4.41 -9.85 3.53
CA LEU A 32 5.69 -9.51 4.14
C LEU A 32 5.71 -8.11 4.78
N TYR A 33 4.83 -7.20 4.38
CA TYR A 33 4.82 -5.82 4.88
C TYR A 33 3.42 -5.29 5.19
N LEU A 34 2.42 -5.66 4.41
CA LEU A 34 1.09 -5.06 4.45
C LEU A 34 0.27 -5.51 5.66
N ILE A 35 0.49 -6.72 6.19
CA ILE A 35 -0.22 -7.22 7.38
C ILE A 35 -0.03 -6.25 8.54
N ASP A 36 1.21 -5.99 8.94
CA ASP A 36 1.50 -5.11 10.08
C ASP A 36 0.96 -3.70 9.86
N TRP A 37 1.07 -3.18 8.64
CA TRP A 37 0.55 -1.86 8.26
C TRP A 37 -0.97 -1.76 8.47
N ILE A 38 -1.74 -2.72 7.96
CA ILE A 38 -3.20 -2.67 8.02
C ILE A 38 -3.72 -3.06 9.42
N PHE A 39 -3.19 -4.11 10.04
CA PHE A 39 -3.68 -4.58 11.36
C PHE A 39 -3.43 -3.57 12.47
N THR A 40 -2.32 -2.83 12.41
CA THR A 40 -2.00 -1.80 13.40
C THR A 40 -2.47 -0.41 12.99
N LEU A 41 -3.21 -0.29 11.87
CA LEU A 41 -3.59 0.98 11.26
C LEU A 41 -2.37 1.92 11.17
N TYR A 42 -1.22 1.40 10.74
CA TYR A 42 0.06 2.11 10.63
C TYR A 42 0.73 2.58 11.94
N SER A 43 0.12 2.42 13.13
CA SER A 43 0.74 2.89 14.40
C SER A 43 2.12 2.29 14.70
N LYS A 44 2.37 1.05 14.26
CA LYS A 44 3.67 0.40 14.45
C LYS A 44 4.71 0.85 13.41
N SER A 45 4.26 1.34 12.26
CA SER A 45 5.08 1.49 11.06
C SER A 45 5.38 2.95 10.72
N LEU A 46 4.54 3.89 11.16
CA LEU A 46 4.70 5.32 10.91
C LEU A 46 4.80 6.09 12.23
N PRO A 47 5.45 7.27 12.23
CA PRO A 47 5.35 8.22 13.34
C PRO A 47 3.89 8.51 13.73
N LEU A 48 3.64 8.74 15.02
CA LEU A 48 2.28 8.83 15.55
C LEU A 48 1.47 10.00 14.95
N ASP A 49 2.12 11.13 14.69
CA ASP A 49 1.55 12.28 13.98
C ASP A 49 1.09 11.90 12.57
N VAL A 50 1.92 11.21 11.79
CA VAL A 50 1.55 10.70 10.46
C VAL A 50 0.42 9.68 10.56
N ALA A 51 0.52 8.71 11.47
CA ALA A 51 -0.49 7.68 11.67
C ALA A 51 -1.84 8.29 12.06
N SER A 52 -1.85 9.31 12.93
CA SER A 52 -3.07 10.02 13.34
C SER A 52 -3.78 10.67 12.16
N ARG A 53 -3.03 11.29 11.23
CA ARG A 53 -3.61 11.84 10.00
C ARG A 53 -4.17 10.75 9.08
N VAL A 54 -3.54 9.58 9.03
CA VAL A 54 -4.09 8.42 8.30
C VAL A 54 -5.40 7.98 8.93
N TRP A 55 -5.50 7.97 10.27
CA TRP A 55 -6.71 7.62 11.00
C TRP A 55 -7.86 8.59 10.74
N ASP A 56 -7.60 9.89 10.73
CA ASP A 56 -8.63 10.90 10.46
C ASP A 56 -9.31 10.65 9.11
N VAL A 57 -8.51 10.34 8.09
CA VAL A 57 -9.02 10.06 6.75
C VAL A 57 -9.64 8.67 6.66
N PHE A 58 -9.08 7.67 7.32
CA PHE A 58 -9.70 6.34 7.44
C PHE A 58 -11.10 6.42 8.09
N CYS A 59 -11.27 7.20 9.16
CA CYS A 59 -12.57 7.41 9.79
C CYS A 59 -13.59 8.09 8.85
N ARG A 60 -13.12 8.91 7.91
CA ARG A 60 -13.96 9.61 6.93
C ARG A 60 -14.29 8.74 5.71
N ASP A 61 -13.28 8.08 5.13
CA ASP A 61 -13.35 7.44 3.80
C ASP A 61 -13.42 5.90 3.88
N GLY A 62 -13.11 5.33 5.04
CA GLY A 62 -13.14 3.89 5.30
C GLY A 62 -11.86 3.15 4.90
N GLU A 63 -11.95 1.81 4.92
CA GLU A 63 -10.80 0.89 4.78
C GLU A 63 -10.02 1.01 3.47
N GLU A 64 -10.64 1.46 2.38
CA GLU A 64 -9.96 1.72 1.09
C GLU A 64 -8.78 2.67 1.29
N PHE A 65 -8.91 3.64 2.19
CA PHE A 65 -7.84 4.60 2.46
C PHE A 65 -6.60 3.95 3.07
N LEU A 66 -6.74 2.84 3.79
CA LEU A 66 -5.59 2.10 4.31
C LEU A 66 -4.77 1.50 3.17
N PHE A 67 -5.42 0.93 2.14
CA PHE A 67 -4.71 0.39 0.97
C PHE A 67 -4.15 1.49 0.08
N ARG A 68 -4.86 2.61 -0.06
CA ARG A 68 -4.34 3.81 -0.73
C ARG A 68 -3.08 4.35 -0.04
N THR A 69 -3.07 4.33 1.29
CA THR A 69 -1.90 4.73 2.09
C THR A 69 -0.71 3.82 1.83
N ALA A 70 -0.91 2.50 1.77
CA ALA A 70 0.16 1.54 1.45
C ALA A 70 0.79 1.82 0.09
N LEU A 71 -0.04 2.02 -0.95
CA LEU A 71 0.44 2.40 -2.28
C LEU A 71 1.15 3.76 -2.28
N GLY A 72 0.65 4.72 -1.50
CA GLY A 72 1.28 6.02 -1.33
C GLY A 72 2.67 5.94 -0.70
N ILE A 73 2.87 5.05 0.29
CA ILE A 73 4.19 4.76 0.86
C ILE A 73 5.12 4.17 -0.20
N LEU A 74 4.64 3.19 -0.99
CA LEU A 74 5.45 2.60 -2.06
C LEU A 74 5.84 3.62 -3.11
N LEU A 75 4.92 4.49 -3.53
CA LEU A 75 5.20 5.60 -4.45
C LEU A 75 6.20 6.59 -3.85
N HIS A 76 6.05 6.94 -2.58
CA HIS A 76 6.94 7.87 -1.89
C HIS A 76 8.41 7.39 -1.88
N TYR A 77 8.61 6.08 -1.83
CA TYR A 77 9.94 5.45 -1.80
C TYR A 77 10.32 4.73 -3.10
N GLU A 78 9.57 4.92 -4.20
CA GLU A 78 9.78 4.17 -5.44
C GLU A 78 11.22 4.30 -5.95
N ASP A 79 11.77 5.52 -5.95
CA ASP A 79 13.13 5.82 -6.45
C ASP A 79 14.23 5.00 -5.79
N ILE A 80 14.07 4.67 -4.50
CA ILE A 80 15.06 3.85 -3.77
C ILE A 80 14.72 2.37 -3.87
N LEU A 81 13.43 2.00 -3.80
CA LEU A 81 12.98 0.60 -3.85
C LEU A 81 13.32 -0.05 -5.19
N VAL A 82 13.28 0.69 -6.30
CA VAL A 82 13.62 0.14 -7.63
C VAL A 82 15.07 -0.33 -7.76
N ASN A 83 15.94 0.10 -6.85
CA ASN A 83 17.37 -0.22 -6.85
C ASN A 83 17.74 -1.29 -5.81
N MET A 84 16.75 -1.86 -5.12
CA MET A 84 16.96 -2.83 -4.05
C MET A 84 16.73 -4.28 -4.52
N ASP A 85 17.39 -5.22 -3.84
CA ASP A 85 17.09 -6.65 -3.92
C ASP A 85 15.98 -7.08 -2.94
N PHE A 86 15.62 -8.36 -2.97
CA PHE A 86 14.60 -8.94 -2.08
C PHE A 86 14.83 -8.63 -0.59
N ILE A 87 16.04 -8.85 -0.08
CA ILE A 87 16.33 -8.71 1.35
C ILE A 87 16.22 -7.24 1.75
N GLN A 88 16.79 -6.35 0.92
CA GLN A 88 16.77 -4.91 1.16
C GLN A 88 15.34 -4.36 1.15
N ILE A 89 14.49 -4.78 0.20
CA ILE A 89 13.09 -4.37 0.13
C ILE A 89 12.34 -4.80 1.40
N VAL A 90 12.44 -6.07 1.79
CA VAL A 90 11.72 -6.59 2.97
C VAL A 90 12.18 -5.89 4.24
N GLN A 91 13.49 -5.70 4.42
CA GLN A 91 14.03 -4.97 5.58
C GLN A 91 13.55 -3.52 5.62
N PHE A 92 13.52 -2.84 4.46
CA PHE A 92 13.07 -1.47 4.38
C PHE A 92 11.58 -1.33 4.69
N LEU A 93 10.72 -2.17 4.10
CA LEU A 93 9.27 -2.07 4.28
C LEU A 93 8.79 -2.53 5.67
N THR A 94 9.53 -3.43 6.33
CA THR A 94 9.22 -3.84 7.72
C THR A 94 9.72 -2.84 8.76
N LYS A 95 10.62 -1.93 8.38
CA LYS A 95 11.11 -0.85 9.24
C LYS A 95 11.32 0.43 8.43
N LEU A 96 10.21 1.15 8.22
CA LEU A 96 10.23 2.45 7.54
C LEU A 96 11.05 3.48 8.34
N PRO A 97 11.60 4.51 7.66
CA PRO A 97 12.31 5.59 8.34
C PRO A 97 11.45 6.28 9.41
N GLU A 98 12.06 6.63 10.55
CA GLU A 98 11.38 7.37 11.64
C GLU A 98 11.08 8.83 11.27
N VAL A 99 11.85 9.40 10.34
CA VAL A 99 11.63 10.75 9.83
C VAL A 99 11.05 10.65 8.43
N ILE A 100 9.76 10.93 8.32
CA ILE A 100 9.02 10.96 7.06
C ILE A 100 8.50 12.38 6.86
N SER A 101 8.61 12.89 5.63
CA SER A 101 7.99 14.17 5.32
C SER A 101 6.50 13.96 5.08
N ASP A 102 5.67 14.29 6.07
CA ASP A 102 4.23 14.12 6.02
C ASP A 102 3.63 14.68 4.73
N ASP A 103 3.95 15.92 4.38
CA ASP A 103 3.34 16.58 3.22
C ASP A 103 3.66 15.86 1.92
N LYS A 104 4.91 15.40 1.76
CA LYS A 104 5.31 14.62 0.58
C LYS A 104 4.66 13.25 0.57
N LEU A 105 4.55 12.58 1.72
CA LEU A 105 3.86 11.29 1.81
C LEU A 105 2.38 11.46 1.43
N PHE A 106 1.68 12.44 1.99
CA PHE A 106 0.27 12.69 1.68
C PHE A 106 0.05 13.15 0.23
N GLN A 107 1.02 13.83 -0.39
CA GLN A 107 1.00 14.09 -1.84
C GLN A 107 1.08 12.78 -2.63
N SER A 108 1.97 11.85 -2.26
CA SER A 108 2.05 10.52 -2.88
C SER A 108 0.74 9.74 -2.68
N ILE A 109 0.17 9.73 -1.48
CA ILE A 109 -1.15 9.08 -1.21
C ILE A 109 -2.25 9.70 -2.08
N ALA A 110 -2.28 11.04 -2.21
CA ALA A 110 -3.27 11.73 -3.04
C ALA A 110 -3.13 11.42 -4.53
N ALA A 111 -1.91 11.13 -5.02
CA ALA A 111 -1.65 10.75 -6.40
C ALA A 111 -2.14 9.33 -6.75
N ILE A 112 -2.33 8.46 -5.76
CA ILE A 112 -2.86 7.10 -5.97
C ILE A 112 -4.31 7.15 -6.44
N ASN A 113 -4.59 6.47 -7.56
CA ASN A 113 -5.92 6.26 -8.11
C ASN A 113 -6.49 4.92 -7.62
N MET A 114 -7.57 4.98 -6.83
CA MET A 114 -8.31 3.80 -6.34
C MET A 114 -9.45 3.39 -7.27
N GLN A 115 -9.27 3.60 -8.58
CA GLN A 115 -10.16 3.09 -9.63
C GLN A 115 -9.35 2.29 -10.66
N ALA A 116 -9.68 1.01 -10.81
CA ALA A 116 -9.06 0.10 -11.77
C ALA A 116 -10.12 -0.32 -12.79
N LYS A 117 -9.88 -0.07 -14.09
CA LYS A 117 -10.84 -0.40 -15.17
C LYS A 117 -12.27 0.11 -14.89
N ASN A 118 -12.39 1.34 -14.36
CA ASN A 118 -13.63 1.99 -13.92
C ASN A 118 -14.35 1.35 -12.72
N LYS A 119 -13.70 0.42 -12.00
CA LYS A 119 -14.21 -0.18 -10.77
C LYS A 119 -13.49 0.38 -9.55
N LYS A 120 -14.24 0.67 -8.50
CA LYS A 120 -13.72 1.09 -7.18
C LYS A 120 -13.19 -0.12 -6.40
N PHE A 121 -12.39 0.14 -5.38
CA PHE A 121 -11.78 -0.92 -4.55
C PHE A 121 -12.79 -1.95 -4.05
N LYS A 122 -13.93 -1.50 -3.49
CA LYS A 122 -14.99 -2.40 -3.00
C LYS A 122 -15.59 -3.29 -4.10
N GLU A 123 -15.72 -2.77 -5.31
CA GLU A 123 -16.28 -3.52 -6.44
C GLU A 123 -15.31 -4.63 -6.89
N VAL A 124 -14.01 -4.30 -6.98
CA VAL A 124 -12.95 -5.27 -7.27
C VAL A 124 -12.86 -6.35 -6.18
N CYS A 125 -12.89 -5.96 -4.90
CA CYS A 125 -12.98 -6.90 -3.78
C CYS A 125 -14.18 -7.85 -3.92
N THR A 126 -15.36 -7.32 -4.24
CA THR A 126 -16.59 -8.13 -4.34
C THR A 126 -16.52 -9.10 -5.51
N GLU A 127 -16.03 -8.67 -6.67
CA GLU A 127 -15.88 -9.51 -7.86
C GLU A 127 -14.93 -10.68 -7.61
N LEU A 128 -13.76 -10.41 -7.01
CA LEU A 128 -12.79 -11.44 -6.69
C LEU A 128 -13.34 -12.45 -5.65
N LEU A 129 -14.19 -12.01 -4.71
CA LEU A 129 -14.87 -12.94 -3.78
C LEU A 129 -15.80 -13.90 -4.52
N VAL A 130 -16.58 -13.39 -5.48
CA VAL A 130 -17.53 -14.19 -6.26
C VAL A 130 -16.81 -15.17 -7.19
N CYS A 131 -15.66 -14.81 -7.75
CA CYS A 131 -14.88 -15.71 -8.61
C CYS A 131 -14.22 -16.88 -7.84
N MET A 132 -14.11 -16.80 -6.52
CA MET A 132 -13.46 -17.80 -5.67
C MET A 132 -14.43 -18.74 -4.94
N SER A 133 -15.73 -18.47 -5.00
CA SER A 133 -16.82 -19.29 -4.42
C SER A 133 -17.38 -20.27 -5.44
#